data_AF-A0ABD1C161-F1
#
_entry.id   AF-A0ABD1C161-F1
#
_cell.length_a   1.000
_cell.length_b   1.000
_cell.length_c   1.000
_cell.angle_alpha   90.00
_cell.angle_beta   90.00
_cell.angle_gamma   90.00
#
_symmetry.space_group_name_H-M   'P 1'
#
loop_
_entity.id
_entity.type
_entity.pdbx_description
1 polymer ?
#
loop_
_entity_poly.entity_id
_entity_poly.type
_entity_poly.pdbx_seq_one_letter_code
_entity_poly.pdbx_strand_id
1 'polypeptide(L)'
;MSRYFRSWMDEPMMDAEANLLNDEYARGIVEFMKLAGNQPRVLKSGKLKCPCSICRNSSNVAVEIVWHHLYTNGFTPGYKIWYLHGETNYDHGSSSSGPTVSEFVGDRTEVDVGVGTVEMVNDAFRENVHYGSEERDRFEEPDLEAGRFFGMLDAAKQPLYKGCREGHSPLSSATRLMTIKTDHNLSEECVDAISDWAKDLLPRR
;
A
#
# COMPACT_ATOMS: atom_id res chain seq x y z
N MET A 1 -24.48 8.53 12.16
CA MET A 1 -24.37 9.00 10.76
C MET A 1 -22.90 9.32 10.51
N SER A 2 -22.25 8.56 9.63
CA SER A 2 -20.80 8.65 9.41
C SER A 2 -20.41 10.06 8.96
N ARG A 3 -19.44 10.67 9.65
CA ARG A 3 -18.93 12.03 9.40
C ARG A 3 -18.19 12.18 8.05
N TYR A 4 -18.13 11.14 7.23
CA TYR A 4 -17.19 11.01 6.11
C TYR A 4 -17.85 10.80 4.75
N PHE A 5 -19.18 10.88 4.65
CA PHE A 5 -19.84 10.76 3.36
C PHE A 5 -19.70 12.09 2.59
N ARG A 6 -18.63 12.22 1.80
CA ARG A 6 -18.36 13.36 0.89
C ARG A 6 -19.27 13.30 -0.35
N SER A 7 -20.59 13.31 -0.14
CA SER A 7 -21.58 13.27 -1.23
C SER A 7 -21.41 14.42 -2.22
N TRP A 8 -20.93 15.58 -1.77
CA TRP A 8 -20.62 16.74 -2.60
C TRP A 8 -19.60 16.44 -3.71
N MET A 9 -18.82 15.35 -3.62
CA MET A 9 -17.92 14.93 -4.69
C MET A 9 -18.65 14.24 -5.85
N ASP A 10 -19.87 13.74 -5.62
CA ASP A 10 -20.73 13.12 -6.64
C ASP A 10 -21.70 14.14 -7.28
N GLU A 11 -21.87 15.30 -6.65
CA GLU A 11 -22.72 16.38 -7.13
C GLU A 11 -22.06 17.16 -8.28
N PRO A 12 -22.85 17.88 -9.10
CA PRO A 12 -22.30 18.75 -10.14
C PRO A 12 -21.35 19.80 -9.56
N MET A 13 -20.14 19.87 -10.12
CA MET A 13 -19.10 20.81 -9.69
C MET A 13 -19.49 22.28 -9.86
N MET A 14 -20.35 22.57 -10.85
CA MET A 14 -20.83 23.91 -11.16
C MET A 14 -22.31 24.01 -10.80
N ASP A 15 -22.66 25.11 -10.14
CA ASP A 15 -24.04 25.53 -9.95
C ASP A 15 -24.62 25.99 -11.30
N ALA A 16 -25.71 25.36 -11.72
CA ALA A 16 -26.33 25.59 -13.03
C ALA A 16 -26.96 26.99 -13.17
N GLU A 17 -27.31 27.64 -12.06
CA GLU A 17 -27.94 28.97 -12.05
C GLU A 17 -26.90 30.08 -11.93
N ALA A 18 -25.86 29.87 -11.11
CA ALA A 18 -24.83 30.87 -10.86
C ALA A 18 -23.64 30.78 -11.84
N ASN A 19 -23.46 29.66 -12.55
CA ASN A 19 -22.25 29.35 -13.34
C ASN A 19 -20.95 29.53 -12.52
N LEU A 20 -21.06 29.23 -11.22
CA LEU A 20 -19.97 29.28 -10.24
C LEU A 20 -19.76 27.89 -9.66
N LEU A 21 -18.58 27.67 -9.08
CA LEU A 21 -18.29 26.43 -8.38
C LEU A 21 -19.29 26.25 -7.23
N ASN A 22 -19.85 25.04 -7.10
CA ASN A 22 -20.72 24.74 -5.97
C ASN A 22 -20.00 25.00 -4.64
N ASP A 23 -20.67 25.67 -3.70
CA ASP A 23 -20.07 26.10 -2.42
C ASP A 23 -19.57 24.92 -1.57
N GLU A 24 -20.22 23.76 -1.63
CA GLU A 24 -19.77 22.55 -0.94
C GLU A 24 -18.50 22.00 -1.57
N TYR A 25 -18.47 21.96 -2.90
CA TYR A 25 -17.31 21.53 -3.66
C TYR A 25 -16.10 22.46 -3.44
N ALA A 26 -16.32 23.78 -3.43
CA ALA A 26 -15.28 24.77 -3.13
C ALA A 26 -14.71 24.60 -1.71
N ARG A 27 -15.58 24.43 -0.70
CA ARG A 27 -15.16 24.12 0.67
C ARG A 27 -14.37 22.80 0.74
N GLY A 28 -14.82 21.80 0.00
CA GLY A 28 -14.16 20.50 -0.10
C GLY A 28 -12.74 20.59 -0.67
N ILE A 29 -12.53 21.39 -1.72
CA ILE A 29 -11.16 21.67 -2.23
C ILE A 29 -10.31 22.34 -1.15
N VAL A 30 -10.84 23.34 -0.45
CA VAL A 30 -10.08 24.04 0.61
C VAL A 30 -9.69 23.09 1.74
N GLU A 31 -10.59 22.20 2.16
CA GLU A 31 -10.32 21.17 3.17
C GLU A 31 -9.23 20.20 2.69
N PHE A 32 -9.35 19.71 1.45
CA PHE A 32 -8.36 18.84 0.83
C PHE A 32 -6.97 19.50 0.79
N MET A 33 -6.89 20.74 0.33
CA MET A 33 -5.62 21.46 0.18
C MET A 33 -4.94 21.74 1.53
N LYS A 34 -5.72 22.00 2.59
CA LYS A 34 -5.18 22.15 3.95
C LYS A 34 -4.60 20.82 4.45
N LEU A 35 -5.32 19.72 4.27
CA LEU A 35 -4.90 18.41 4.73
C LEU A 35 -3.67 17.91 3.95
N ALA A 36 -3.72 17.97 2.62
CA ALA A 36 -2.65 17.55 1.72
C ALA A 36 -1.42 18.46 1.83
N GLY A 37 -1.60 19.77 1.96
CA GLY A 37 -0.52 20.75 2.04
C GLY A 37 0.32 20.64 3.32
N ASN A 38 -0.30 20.18 4.41
CA ASN A 38 0.39 20.01 5.70
C ASN A 38 1.25 18.73 5.79
N GLN A 39 1.27 17.92 4.73
CA GLN A 39 2.09 16.70 4.71
C GLN A 39 3.59 17.04 4.70
N PRO A 40 4.43 16.38 5.52
CA PRO A 40 5.87 16.67 5.60
C PRO A 40 6.59 16.59 4.24
N ARG A 41 6.16 15.68 3.36
CA ARG A 41 6.71 15.53 2.00
C ARG A 41 6.36 16.72 1.10
N VAL A 42 5.16 17.28 1.26
CA VAL A 42 4.69 18.44 0.47
C VAL A 42 5.39 19.71 0.94
N LEU A 43 5.55 19.89 2.26
CA LEU A 43 6.32 21.01 2.83
C LEU A 43 7.78 21.04 2.36
N LYS A 44 8.40 19.86 2.17
CA LYS A 44 9.78 19.75 1.66
C LYS A 44 9.91 19.93 0.15
N SER A 45 8.94 19.44 -0.64
CA SER A 45 9.06 19.37 -2.10
C SER A 45 8.25 20.42 -2.86
N GLY A 46 7.27 21.05 -2.21
CA GLY A 46 6.30 21.96 -2.83
C GLY A 46 5.35 21.29 -3.84
N LYS A 47 5.35 19.95 -3.92
CA LYS A 47 4.55 19.18 -4.89
C LYS A 47 3.66 18.17 -4.19
N LEU A 48 2.47 17.94 -4.74
CA LEU A 48 1.49 16.98 -4.23
C LEU A 48 0.92 16.13 -5.37
N LYS A 49 0.46 14.91 -5.04
CA LYS A 49 -0.17 14.02 -6.03
C LYS A 49 -1.53 14.60 -6.44
N CYS A 50 -1.73 14.91 -7.71
CA CYS A 50 -2.96 15.57 -8.13
C CYS A 50 -4.14 14.58 -8.20
N PRO A 51 -5.22 14.74 -7.39
CA PRO A 51 -6.34 13.81 -7.40
C PRO A 51 -7.39 14.16 -8.46
N CYS A 52 -7.09 15.04 -9.42
CA CYS A 52 -8.07 15.39 -10.45
C CYS A 52 -8.38 14.20 -11.37
N SER A 53 -9.52 14.25 -12.05
CA SER A 53 -9.97 13.19 -12.96
C SER A 53 -8.98 12.84 -14.09
N ILE A 54 -8.13 13.79 -14.49
CA ILE A 54 -7.08 13.61 -15.50
C ILE A 54 -5.82 12.99 -14.88
N CYS A 55 -5.30 13.53 -13.78
CA CYS A 55 -4.04 13.10 -13.19
C CYS A 55 -4.15 11.83 -12.35
N ARG A 56 -5.33 11.54 -11.78
CA ARG A 56 -5.65 10.31 -11.05
C ARG A 56 -4.60 9.90 -10.02
N ASN A 57 -4.16 10.85 -9.18
CA ASN A 57 -3.13 10.65 -8.16
C ASN A 57 -1.76 10.16 -8.68
N SER A 58 -1.51 10.20 -9.98
CA SER A 58 -0.29 9.64 -10.58
C SER A 58 0.85 10.64 -10.66
N SER A 59 0.53 11.91 -10.94
CA SER A 59 1.53 12.96 -11.16
C SER A 59 1.75 13.83 -9.91
N ASN A 60 3.01 14.12 -9.59
CA ASN A 60 3.38 15.12 -8.58
C ASN A 60 3.37 16.51 -9.23
N VAL A 61 2.44 17.35 -8.81
CA VAL A 61 2.17 18.66 -9.39
C VAL A 61 2.34 19.72 -8.30
N ALA A 62 2.78 20.93 -8.67
CA ALA A 62 2.90 22.02 -7.71
C ALA A 62 1.55 22.30 -7.03
N VAL A 63 1.57 22.60 -5.73
CA VAL A 63 0.36 22.78 -4.90
C VAL A 63 -0.64 23.75 -5.56
N GLU A 64 -0.12 24.85 -6.08
CA GLU A 64 -0.88 25.92 -6.75
C GLU A 64 -1.64 25.42 -7.99
N ILE A 65 -1.00 24.53 -8.76
CA ILE A 65 -1.56 23.97 -9.99
C ILE A 65 -2.59 22.90 -9.69
N VAL A 66 -2.44 22.16 -8.58
CA VAL A 66 -3.45 21.16 -8.19
C VAL A 66 -4.78 21.82 -7.87
N TRP A 67 -4.78 22.99 -7.24
CA TRP A 67 -6.01 23.75 -7.01
C TRP A 67 -6.74 24.04 -8.33
N HIS A 68 -6.02 24.54 -9.34
CA HIS A 68 -6.57 24.80 -10.67
C HIS A 68 -7.10 23.53 -11.34
N HIS A 69 -6.39 22.40 -11.23
CA HIS A 69 -6.84 21.13 -11.79
C HIS A 69 -8.14 20.62 -11.15
N LEU A 70 -8.33 20.82 -9.84
CA LEU A 70 -9.55 20.41 -9.15
C LEU A 70 -10.72 21.34 -9.45
N TYR A 71 -10.44 22.62 -9.67
CA TYR A 71 -11.43 23.58 -10.13
C TYR A 71 -11.93 23.29 -11.55
N THR A 72 -11.04 22.84 -12.45
CA THR A 72 -11.39 22.63 -13.88
C THR A 72 -11.88 21.23 -14.20
N ASN A 73 -11.32 20.19 -13.56
CA ASN A 73 -11.52 18.80 -13.98
C ASN A 73 -12.28 17.94 -12.97
N GLY A 74 -12.58 18.46 -11.78
CA GLY A 74 -13.16 17.64 -10.74
C GLY A 74 -12.13 16.73 -10.04
N PHE A 75 -12.54 16.14 -8.92
CA PHE A 75 -11.84 15.00 -8.32
C PHE A 75 -12.00 13.73 -9.16
N THR A 76 -11.06 12.80 -9.01
CA THR A 76 -11.16 11.48 -9.64
C THR A 76 -12.31 10.69 -9.00
N PRO A 77 -13.23 10.11 -9.80
CA PRO A 77 -14.38 9.38 -9.26
C PRO A 77 -13.96 8.25 -8.31
N GLY A 78 -14.69 8.08 -7.21
CA GLY A 78 -14.44 7.02 -6.22
C GLY A 78 -13.33 7.34 -5.20
N TYR A 79 -12.55 8.40 -5.40
CA TYR A 79 -11.50 8.81 -4.46
C TYR A 79 -12.05 9.71 -3.33
N LYS A 80 -12.91 9.13 -2.49
CA LYS A 80 -13.59 9.83 -1.39
C LYS A 80 -12.78 9.88 -0.09
N ILE A 81 -11.80 9.00 0.04
CA ILE A 81 -10.88 8.93 1.19
C ILE A 81 -9.52 9.44 0.73
N TRP A 82 -9.04 10.52 1.33
CA TRP A 82 -7.78 11.18 0.99
C TRP A 82 -6.57 10.53 1.69
N TYR A 83 -6.52 9.20 1.75
CA TYR A 83 -5.47 8.47 2.48
C TYR A 83 -4.06 8.78 1.95
N LEU A 84 -3.88 8.98 0.63
CA LEU A 84 -2.61 9.41 0.02
C LEU A 84 -2.16 10.81 0.47
N HIS A 85 -3.08 11.57 1.05
CA HIS A 85 -2.89 12.95 1.48
C HIS A 85 -2.93 13.09 3.00
N GLY A 86 -3.01 11.97 3.74
CA GLY A 86 -2.92 11.92 5.20
C GLY A 86 -4.25 11.94 5.94
N GLU A 87 -5.37 11.59 5.29
CA GLU A 87 -6.62 11.31 5.99
C GLU A 87 -6.54 9.94 6.66
N THR A 88 -6.47 9.92 8.00
CA THR A 88 -6.27 8.71 8.81
C THR A 88 -7.52 8.27 9.58
N ASN A 89 -8.52 9.14 9.71
CA ASN A 89 -9.71 8.90 10.52
C ASN A 89 -10.90 8.47 9.64
N TYR A 90 -10.74 7.42 8.83
CA TYR A 90 -11.88 6.83 8.13
C TYR A 90 -12.30 5.56 8.88
N ASP A 91 -13.55 5.50 9.35
CA ASP A 91 -14.12 4.31 10.00
C ASP A 91 -14.22 3.18 8.96
N HIS A 92 -13.15 2.40 8.82
CA HIS A 92 -13.27 1.03 8.33
C HIS A 92 -13.85 0.21 9.48
N GLY A 93 -15.02 -0.40 9.26
CA GLY A 93 -15.55 -1.45 10.12
C GLY A 93 -14.68 -2.70 10.05
N SER A 94 -13.42 -2.61 10.49
CA SER A 94 -12.47 -3.70 10.51
C SER A 94 -11.51 -3.53 11.69
N SER A 95 -11.59 -4.48 12.61
CA SER A 95 -10.72 -4.63 13.77
C SER A 95 -9.27 -4.86 13.34
N SER A 96 -8.49 -3.80 13.17
CA SER A 96 -7.04 -3.86 13.24
C SER A 96 -6.51 -2.45 13.44
N SER A 97 -6.07 -2.17 14.66
CA SER A 97 -5.27 -0.99 14.96
C SER A 97 -3.99 -1.04 14.11
N GLY A 98 -3.91 -0.19 13.10
CA GLY A 98 -2.70 -0.07 12.28
C GLY A 98 -1.52 0.41 13.14
N PRO A 99 -0.29 -0.09 12.90
CA PRO A 99 0.86 0.32 13.67
C PRO A 99 1.22 1.76 13.32
N THR A 100 1.43 2.56 14.36
CA THR A 100 2.09 3.85 14.29
C THR A 100 3.43 3.71 13.58
N VAL A 101 3.58 4.34 12.41
CA VAL A 101 4.86 4.41 11.70
C VAL A 101 5.77 5.35 12.48
N SER A 102 6.60 4.77 13.35
CA SER A 102 7.76 5.44 13.92
C SER A 102 8.84 5.56 12.84
N GLU A 103 9.39 6.76 12.74
CA GLU A 103 10.40 7.21 11.80
C GLU A 103 11.71 6.41 11.98
N PHE A 104 12.00 5.46 11.07
CA PHE A 104 13.35 4.92 10.93
C PHE A 104 14.06 5.62 9.77
N VAL A 105 14.92 6.57 10.15
CA VAL A 105 16.00 7.07 9.30
C VAL A 105 17.04 5.97 9.21
N GLY A 106 17.02 5.21 8.12
CA GLY A 106 18.03 4.22 7.77
C GLY A 106 18.54 4.53 6.37
N ASP A 107 19.82 4.91 6.32
CA ASP A 107 20.60 5.11 5.11
C ASP A 107 20.38 3.96 4.11
N ARG A 108 20.08 4.30 2.85
CA ARG A 108 19.78 3.34 1.80
C ARG A 108 21.10 2.80 1.26
N THR A 109 21.70 1.86 1.99
CA THR A 109 22.66 0.94 1.37
C THR A 109 21.87 -0.13 0.61
N GLU A 110 22.39 -0.50 -0.55
CA GLU A 110 21.86 -1.56 -1.40
C GLU A 110 21.75 -2.86 -0.57
N VAL A 111 20.55 -3.21 -0.13
CA VAL A 111 20.30 -4.47 0.57
C VAL A 111 20.12 -5.56 -0.47
N ASP A 112 21.12 -6.45 -0.48
CA ASP A 112 21.16 -7.72 -1.18
C ASP A 112 19.82 -8.47 -1.09
N VAL A 113 19.24 -8.76 -2.26
CA VAL A 113 17.84 -9.21 -2.46
C VAL A 113 17.63 -10.68 -2.05
N GLY A 114 18.63 -11.34 -1.49
CA GLY A 114 18.56 -12.77 -1.13
C GLY A 114 18.16 -13.07 0.32
N VAL A 115 18.44 -12.17 1.27
CA VAL A 115 18.50 -12.55 2.70
C VAL A 115 17.32 -12.02 3.53
N GLY A 116 16.77 -10.86 3.19
CA GLY A 116 15.84 -10.14 4.08
C GLY A 116 14.43 -10.72 4.25
N THR A 117 13.93 -11.53 3.31
CA THR A 117 12.54 -12.04 3.40
C THR A 117 12.38 -13.15 4.45
N VAL A 118 13.45 -13.90 4.73
CA VAL A 118 13.42 -14.99 5.73
C VAL A 118 13.50 -14.42 7.14
N GLU A 119 14.33 -13.40 7.36
CA GLU A 119 14.45 -12.72 8.66
C GLU A 119 13.16 -12.02 9.08
N MET A 120 12.47 -11.32 8.16
CA MET A 120 11.20 -10.65 8.48
C MET A 120 10.10 -11.62 8.92
N VAL A 121 10.04 -12.82 8.32
CA VAL A 121 9.07 -13.86 8.73
C VAL A 121 9.48 -14.47 10.07
N ASN A 122 10.77 -14.70 10.29
CA ASN A 122 11.25 -15.28 11.54
C ASN A 122 11.04 -14.32 12.73
N ASP A 123 11.26 -13.01 12.53
CA ASP A 123 11.00 -11.99 13.55
C ASP A 123 9.52 -11.85 13.91
N ALA A 124 8.60 -12.01 12.96
CA ALA A 124 7.15 -11.95 13.21
C ALA A 124 6.63 -13.10 14.09
N PHE A 125 7.32 -14.24 14.14
CA PHE A 125 6.93 -15.41 14.94
C PHE A 125 7.85 -15.67 16.15
N ARG A 126 8.82 -14.78 16.40
CA ARG A 126 9.81 -14.90 17.47
C ARG A 126 9.20 -14.87 18.88
N GLU A 127 8.02 -14.28 19.05
CA GLU A 127 7.33 -14.18 20.35
C GLU A 127 6.72 -15.50 20.86
N ASN A 128 6.69 -16.57 20.06
CA ASN A 128 6.16 -17.86 20.50
C ASN A 128 7.19 -18.74 21.24
N VAL A 129 8.44 -18.28 21.41
CA VAL A 129 9.51 -19.06 22.06
C VAL A 129 9.83 -18.45 23.42
N HIS A 130 9.07 -18.87 24.43
CA HIS A 130 9.34 -18.51 25.82
C HIS A 130 10.58 -19.27 26.32
N TYR A 131 11.75 -18.63 26.27
CA TYR A 131 12.99 -19.18 26.84
C TYR A 131 12.97 -19.11 28.36
N GLY A 132 12.64 -20.23 29.00
CA GLY A 132 12.88 -20.48 30.42
C GLY A 132 13.87 -21.63 30.61
N SER A 133 15.12 -21.27 30.87
CA SER A 133 16.21 -22.02 31.53
C SER A 133 16.25 -23.56 31.46
N GLU A 134 17.36 -24.04 30.87
CA GLU A 134 18.13 -25.26 31.22
C GLU A 134 17.37 -26.60 31.21
N GLU A 135 17.48 -27.36 30.12
CA GLU A 135 17.85 -28.79 30.15
C GLU A 135 17.94 -29.41 28.74
N ARG A 136 19.12 -29.97 28.42
CA ARG A 136 19.41 -31.08 27.49
C ARG A 136 18.64 -31.17 26.17
N ASP A 137 19.39 -31.00 25.07
CA ASP A 137 19.28 -31.65 23.76
C ASP A 137 18.04 -32.54 23.54
N ARG A 138 16.88 -31.92 23.49
CA ARG A 138 15.67 -32.49 22.91
C ARG A 138 15.48 -31.76 21.61
N PHE A 139 15.96 -32.37 20.52
CA PHE A 139 15.32 -32.20 19.23
C PHE A 139 13.87 -32.67 19.42
N GLU A 140 12.99 -31.77 19.84
CA GLU A 140 11.57 -31.98 19.64
C GLU A 140 11.38 -32.00 18.13
N GLU A 141 11.17 -33.19 17.59
CA GLU A 141 10.70 -33.33 16.22
C GLU A 141 9.51 -32.38 16.06
N PRO A 142 9.52 -31.50 15.02
CA PRO A 142 8.45 -30.54 14.84
C PRO A 142 7.13 -31.31 14.89
N ASP A 143 6.20 -30.88 15.74
CA ASP A 143 4.85 -31.44 15.73
C ASP A 143 4.31 -31.41 14.27
N LEU A 144 3.38 -32.30 13.94
CA LEU A 144 2.90 -32.51 12.57
C LEU A 144 2.51 -31.19 11.87
N GLU A 145 2.01 -30.21 12.63
CA GLU A 145 1.71 -28.86 12.15
C GLU A 145 2.96 -28.04 11.83
N ALA A 146 3.97 -28.02 12.71
CA ALA A 146 5.23 -27.35 12.48
C ALA A 146 6.00 -27.98 11.30
N GLY A 147 6.00 -29.31 11.18
CA GLY A 147 6.60 -30.00 10.03
C GLY A 147 5.96 -29.61 8.69
N ARG A 148 4.62 -29.47 8.67
CA ARG A 148 3.88 -28.99 7.49
C ARG A 148 4.23 -27.54 7.14
N PHE A 149 4.35 -26.68 8.15
CA PHE A 149 4.72 -25.28 7.96
C PHE A 149 6.13 -25.13 7.38
N PHE A 150 7.12 -25.82 7.96
CA PHE A 150 8.48 -25.80 7.44
C PHE A 150 8.59 -26.39 6.03
N GLY A 151 7.83 -27.45 5.72
CA GLY A 151 7.74 -28.00 4.37
C GLY A 151 7.20 -26.99 3.35
N MET A 152 6.18 -26.20 3.73
CA MET A 152 5.64 -25.14 2.87
C MET A 152 6.67 -24.02 2.65
N LEU A 153 7.37 -23.61 3.71
CA LEU A 153 8.42 -22.59 3.61
C LEU A 153 9.56 -23.03 2.70
N ASP A 154 10.01 -24.28 2.81
CA ASP A 154 11.10 -24.79 1.98
C ASP A 154 10.71 -24.91 0.51
N ALA A 155 9.46 -25.30 0.22
CA ALA A 155 8.91 -25.26 -1.13
C ALA A 155 8.82 -23.83 -1.68
N ALA A 156 8.47 -22.86 -0.84
CA ALA A 156 8.34 -21.44 -1.21
C ALA A 156 9.69 -20.74 -1.44
N LYS A 157 10.80 -21.31 -0.93
CA LYS A 157 12.18 -20.85 -1.19
C LYS A 157 12.75 -21.37 -2.51
N GLN A 158 12.21 -22.46 -3.05
CA GLN A 158 12.72 -23.01 -4.31
C GLN A 158 12.50 -22.04 -5.48
N PRO A 159 13.34 -22.10 -6.53
CA PRO A 159 13.15 -21.28 -7.73
C PRO A 159 11.75 -21.49 -8.34
N LEU A 160 11.20 -20.45 -8.99
CA LEU A 160 9.88 -20.53 -9.63
C LEU A 160 9.77 -21.71 -10.61
N TYR A 161 10.83 -21.94 -11.40
CA TYR A 161 11.00 -23.04 -12.35
C TYR A 161 12.49 -23.40 -12.50
N LYS A 162 12.78 -24.57 -13.08
CA LYS A 162 14.15 -25.05 -13.28
C LYS A 162 14.93 -24.12 -14.24
N GLY A 163 16.09 -23.63 -13.81
CA GLY A 163 16.90 -22.68 -14.59
C GLY A 163 16.45 -21.22 -14.47
N CYS A 164 15.50 -20.92 -13.59
CA CYS A 164 15.16 -19.54 -13.24
C CYS A 164 16.38 -18.81 -12.65
N ARG A 165 16.52 -17.52 -12.96
CA ARG A 165 17.57 -16.66 -12.42
C ARG A 165 17.53 -16.69 -10.88
N GLU A 166 18.72 -16.70 -10.27
CA GLU A 166 18.85 -16.67 -8.81
C GLU A 166 18.06 -15.52 -8.17
N GLY A 167 17.49 -15.78 -6.99
CA GLY A 167 16.67 -14.82 -6.23
C GLY A 167 15.17 -14.82 -6.57
N HIS A 168 14.73 -15.57 -7.59
CA HIS A 168 13.32 -15.64 -7.98
C HIS A 168 12.65 -16.94 -7.49
N SER A 169 12.10 -16.87 -6.27
CA SER A 169 11.24 -17.90 -5.68
C SER A 169 9.76 -17.44 -5.65
N PRO A 170 8.79 -18.34 -5.42
CA PRO A 170 7.40 -17.95 -5.19
C PRO A 170 7.27 -16.87 -4.12
N LEU A 171 7.96 -17.03 -2.99
CA LEU A 171 7.88 -16.07 -1.89
C LEU A 171 8.49 -14.71 -2.27
N SER A 172 9.71 -14.71 -2.81
CA SER A 172 10.39 -13.48 -3.26
C SER A 172 9.56 -12.72 -4.31
N SER A 173 8.96 -13.45 -5.25
CA SER A 173 8.14 -12.87 -6.31
C SER A 173 6.82 -12.31 -5.78
N ALA A 174 6.16 -13.02 -4.87
CA ALA A 174 4.93 -12.55 -4.23
C ALA A 174 5.21 -11.30 -3.37
N THR A 175 6.28 -11.30 -2.58
CA THR A 175 6.70 -10.12 -1.79
C THR A 175 7.00 -8.95 -2.71
N ARG A 176 7.75 -9.16 -3.80
CA ARG A 176 8.05 -8.10 -4.76
C ARG A 176 6.80 -7.55 -5.44
N LEU A 177 5.84 -8.41 -5.79
CA LEU A 177 4.55 -8.01 -6.36
C LEU A 177 3.74 -7.18 -5.36
N MET A 178 3.72 -7.56 -4.08
CA MET A 178 3.08 -6.78 -3.03
C MET A 178 3.74 -5.41 -2.83
N THR A 179 5.08 -5.34 -2.87
CA THR A 179 5.79 -4.04 -2.85
C THR A 179 5.41 -3.18 -4.05
N ILE A 180 5.33 -3.75 -5.26
CA ILE A 180 4.91 -3.02 -6.47
C ILE A 180 3.47 -2.53 -6.32
N LYS A 181 2.58 -3.39 -5.82
CA LYS A 181 1.19 -3.03 -5.55
C LYS A 181 1.10 -1.85 -4.59
N THR A 182 1.85 -1.85 -3.50
CA THR A 182 1.83 -0.74 -2.53
C THR A 182 2.49 0.52 -3.08
N ASP A 183 3.62 0.39 -3.77
CA ASP A 183 4.39 1.53 -4.32
C ASP A 183 3.63 2.24 -5.44
N HIS A 184 2.83 1.49 -6.21
CA HIS A 184 2.07 2.00 -7.35
C HIS A 184 0.55 2.01 -7.12
N ASN A 185 0.10 1.63 -5.92
CA ASN A 185 -1.29 1.58 -5.52
C ASN A 185 -2.20 0.80 -6.49
N LEU A 186 -1.72 -0.37 -6.92
CA LEU A 186 -2.49 -1.27 -7.78
C LEU A 186 -3.68 -1.83 -6.99
N SER A 187 -4.85 -1.93 -7.64
CA SER A 187 -6.02 -2.58 -7.04
C SER A 187 -5.80 -4.09 -6.92
N GLU A 188 -6.58 -4.76 -6.05
CA GLU A 188 -6.55 -6.22 -5.96
C GLU A 188 -6.82 -6.86 -7.32
N GLU A 189 -7.84 -6.35 -8.04
CA GLU A 189 -8.21 -6.88 -9.36
C GLU A 189 -7.06 -6.75 -10.37
N CYS A 190 -6.26 -5.69 -10.26
CA CYS A 190 -5.08 -5.50 -11.10
C CYS A 190 -3.99 -6.53 -10.77
N VAL A 191 -3.75 -6.79 -9.48
CA VAL A 191 -2.75 -7.78 -9.03
C VAL A 191 -3.19 -9.20 -9.38
N ASP A 192 -4.47 -9.51 -9.26
CA ASP A 192 -5.04 -10.80 -9.66
C ASP A 192 -4.87 -11.02 -11.17
N ALA A 193 -5.23 -10.03 -12.00
CA ALA A 193 -5.06 -10.11 -13.45
C ALA A 193 -3.59 -10.31 -13.87
N ILE A 194 -2.66 -9.60 -13.21
CA ILE A 194 -1.21 -9.78 -13.45
C ILE A 194 -0.77 -11.19 -13.03
N SER A 195 -1.25 -11.67 -11.89
CA SER A 195 -0.89 -12.99 -11.35
C SER A 195 -1.41 -14.11 -12.26
N ASP A 196 -2.63 -13.99 -12.76
CA ASP A 196 -3.21 -14.95 -13.69
C ASP A 196 -2.46 -14.96 -15.02
N TRP A 197 -2.15 -13.78 -15.57
CA TRP A 197 -1.28 -13.69 -16.74
C TRP A 197 0.10 -14.33 -16.52
N ALA A 198 0.71 -14.11 -15.35
CA ALA A 198 2.00 -14.71 -15.01
C ALA A 198 1.92 -16.24 -14.90
N LYS A 199 0.83 -16.79 -14.36
CA LYS A 199 0.60 -18.25 -14.30
C LYS A 199 0.61 -18.87 -15.70
N ASP A 200 0.04 -18.20 -16.69
CA ASP A 200 -0.02 -18.68 -18.07
C ASP A 200 1.35 -18.69 -18.77
N LEU A 201 2.27 -17.80 -18.36
CA LEU A 201 3.62 -17.74 -18.90
C LEU A 201 4.58 -18.76 -18.27
N LEU A 202 4.34 -19.11 -17.01
CA LEU A 202 5.24 -20.00 -16.29
C LEU A 202 5.15 -21.43 -16.85
N PRO A 203 6.28 -22.16 -16.89
CA PRO A 203 6.26 -23.56 -17.25
C PRO A 203 5.29 -24.33 -16.35
N ARG A 204 4.46 -25.19 -16.94
CA ARG A 204 3.61 -26.09 -16.17
C ARG A 204 4.50 -26.93 -15.25
N ARG A 205 4.19 -26.89 -13.96
CA ARG A 205 4.83 -27.73 -12.94
C ARG A 205 4.34 -29.17 -13.05
#